data_AF-A0A7S2WML1-F1
#
_entry.id   AF-A0A7S2WML1-F1
#
_cell.length_a   1.000
_cell.length_b   1.000
_cell.length_c   1.000
_cell.angle_alpha   90.00
_cell.angle_beta   90.00
_cell.angle_gamma   90.00
#
_symmetry.space_group_name_H-M   'P 1'
#
loop_
_entity.id
_entity.type
_entity.pdbx_description
1 polymer ?
#
loop_
_entity_poly.entity_id
_entity_poly.type
_entity_poly.pdbx_seq_one_letter_code
_entity_poly.pdbx_strand_id
1 'polypeptide(L)'
;LLQLCERAVTACKEHKNSELAICMGEMQRDYGLSPFFAIGNGPDNKNAQHSICQVYQGGLGLPDRDYYFDDDKEDKRDAYKKHVSNMLCLLQNNGAIQIS
;
A
#
# COMPACT_ATOMS: atom_id res chain seq x y z
N LEU A 1 -12.84 -3.44 1.40
CA LEU A 1 -11.41 -3.35 1.01
C LEU A 1 -11.16 -3.79 -0.44
N LEU A 2 -11.50 -5.01 -0.86
CA LEU A 2 -11.19 -5.50 -2.22
C LEU A 2 -11.70 -4.60 -3.35
N GLN A 3 -12.98 -4.23 -3.31
CA GLN A 3 -13.57 -3.29 -4.27
C GLN A 3 -12.85 -1.93 -4.32
N LEU A 4 -12.36 -1.46 -3.17
CA LEU A 4 -11.59 -0.22 -3.08
C LEU A 4 -10.21 -0.36 -3.74
N CYS A 5 -9.55 -1.51 -3.56
CA CYS A 5 -8.32 -1.83 -4.27
C CYS A 5 -8.53 -1.90 -5.79
N GLU A 6 -9.63 -2.51 -6.25
CA GLU A 6 -9.98 -2.59 -7.68
C GLU A 6 -10.24 -1.22 -8.30
N ARG A 7 -10.97 -0.35 -7.58
CA ARG A 7 -11.19 1.05 -7.98
C ARG A 7 -9.87 1.80 -8.09
N ALA A 8 -9.00 1.70 -7.07
CA ALA A 8 -7.69 2.35 -7.08
C ALA A 8 -6.81 1.88 -8.25
N VAL A 9 -6.77 0.58 -8.53
CA VAL A 9 -6.01 0.01 -9.66
C VAL A 9 -6.56 0.52 -11.00
N THR A 10 -7.89 0.58 -11.15
CA THR A 10 -8.53 1.11 -12.37
C THR A 10 -8.19 2.59 -12.55
N ALA A 11 -8.35 3.40 -11.51
CA ALA A 11 -8.02 4.82 -11.54
C ALA A 11 -6.55 5.08 -11.89
N CYS A 12 -5.63 4.26 -11.36
CA CYS A 12 -4.21 4.33 -11.68
C CYS A 12 -3.94 4.01 -13.15
N LYS A 13 -4.52 2.92 -13.69
CA LYS A 13 -4.38 2.53 -15.10
C LYS A 13 -4.95 3.57 -16.07
N GLU A 14 -6.02 4.25 -15.68
CA GLU A 14 -6.70 5.25 -16.50
C GLU A 14 -6.19 6.68 -16.24
N HIS A 15 -5.13 6.85 -15.43
CA HIS A 15 -4.56 8.15 -15.07
C HIS A 15 -5.57 9.14 -14.45
N LYS A 16 -6.60 8.63 -13.75
CA LYS A 16 -7.61 9.41 -13.03
C LYS A 16 -7.11 9.79 -11.64
N ASN A 17 -6.19 10.75 -11.59
CA ASN A 17 -5.49 11.14 -10.35
C ASN A 17 -6.44 11.52 -9.21
N SER A 18 -7.55 12.22 -9.49
CA SER A 18 -8.52 12.61 -8.46
C SER A 18 -9.22 11.40 -7.83
N GLU A 19 -9.63 10.42 -8.64
CA GLU A 19 -10.26 9.19 -8.14
C GLU A 19 -9.26 8.34 -7.36
N LEU A 20 -8.01 8.27 -7.84
CA LEU A 20 -6.94 7.59 -7.12
C LEU A 20 -6.70 8.23 -5.74
N ALA A 21 -6.65 9.56 -5.66
CA ALA A 21 -6.49 10.29 -4.40
C ALA A 21 -7.66 10.05 -3.43
N ILE A 22 -8.89 10.00 -3.95
CA ILE A 22 -10.09 9.64 -3.15
C ILE A 22 -9.93 8.22 -2.60
N CYS A 23 -9.58 7.25 -3.44
CA CYS A 23 -9.38 5.87 -3.02
C CYS A 23 -8.30 5.75 -1.93
N MET A 24 -7.21 6.49 -2.05
CA MET A 24 -6.14 6.54 -1.03
C MET A 24 -6.64 7.11 0.30
N GLY A 25 -7.45 8.17 0.26
CA GLY A 25 -8.07 8.74 1.46
C GLY A 25 -9.01 7.76 2.15
N GLU A 26 -9.83 7.03 1.38
CA GLU A 26 -10.71 5.97 1.89
C GLU A 26 -9.89 4.82 2.51
N MET A 27 -8.80 4.39 1.86
CA MET A 27 -7.91 3.34 2.38
C MET A 27 -7.31 3.71 3.73
N GLN A 28 -6.84 4.94 3.88
CA GLN A 28 -6.26 5.41 5.13
C GLN A 28 -7.32 5.56 6.22
N ARG A 29 -8.46 6.18 5.91
CA ARG A 29 -9.53 6.45 6.89
C ARG A 29 -10.15 5.16 7.42
N ASP A 30 -10.44 4.21 6.54
CA ASP A 30 -11.27 3.05 6.88
C ASP A 30 -10.44 1.82 7.25
N TYR A 31 -9.18 1.74 6.81
CA TYR A 31 -8.32 0.57 7.00
C TYR A 31 -6.91 0.88 7.52
N GLY A 32 -6.55 2.16 7.71
CA GLY A 32 -5.20 2.55 8.12
C GLY A 32 -4.11 2.23 7.09
N LEU A 33 -4.47 2.10 5.81
CA LEU A 33 -3.55 1.74 4.74
C LEU A 33 -3.03 2.98 4.00
N SER A 34 -1.72 3.04 3.78
CA SER A 34 -1.03 4.16 3.13
C SER A 34 -0.09 3.66 2.01
N PRO A 35 -0.62 3.29 0.82
CA PRO A 35 0.13 2.56 -0.21
C PRO A 35 1.15 3.36 -1.03
N PHE A 36 1.18 4.70 -0.92
CA PHE A 36 2.12 5.55 -1.70
C PHE A 36 2.92 6.49 -0.79
N PHE A 37 2.21 7.22 0.06
CA PHE A 37 2.77 8.06 1.11
C PHE A 37 1.88 7.91 2.35
N ALA A 38 2.47 8.10 3.52
CA ALA A 38 1.73 8.16 4.77
C ALA A 38 1.39 9.61 5.08
N ILE A 39 0.14 9.87 5.45
CA ILE A 39 -0.28 11.14 6.02
C ILE A 39 -0.57 10.92 7.49
N GLY A 40 -0.05 11.79 8.36
CA GLY A 40 -0.30 11.69 9.80
C GLY A 40 -0.28 13.05 10.46
N ASN A 41 -0.59 13.07 11.75
CA ASN A 41 -0.30 14.21 12.60
C ASN A 41 1.00 13.97 13.37
N GLY A 42 1.73 15.04 13.62
CA GLY A 42 2.86 15.01 14.54
C GLY A 42 3.21 16.42 15.00
N PRO A 43 4.08 16.53 16.02
CA PRO A 43 4.52 17.83 16.51
C PRO A 43 5.16 18.66 15.39
N ASP A 44 4.88 19.96 15.36
CA ASP A 44 5.62 20.87 14.48
C ASP A 44 7.08 20.94 14.94
N ASN A 45 8.01 20.65 14.03
CA ASN A 45 9.45 20.71 14.29
C ASN A 45 9.92 22.10 14.76
N LYS A 46 9.18 23.17 14.42
CA LYS A 46 9.47 24.55 14.83
C LYS A 46 8.76 24.94 16.14
N ASN A 47 7.66 24.28 16.48
CA ASN A 47 6.93 24.53 17.72
C ASN A 47 6.16 23.28 18.18
N ALA A 48 6.77 22.49 19.06
CA ALA A 48 6.21 21.23 19.55
C ALA A 48 4.89 21.37 20.33
N GLN A 49 4.45 22.59 20.65
CA GLN A 49 3.13 22.84 21.26
C GLN A 49 1.97 22.72 20.26
N HIS A 50 2.27 22.69 18.96
CA HIS A 50 1.28 22.50 17.91
C HIS A 50 1.53 21.18 17.18
N SER A 51 0.45 20.55 16.72
CA SER A 51 0.50 19.45 15.77
C SER A 51 0.20 19.96 14.37
N ILE A 52 0.92 19.45 13.39
CA ILE A 52 0.72 19.74 11.97
C ILE A 52 0.46 18.46 11.20
N CYS A 53 -0.15 18.61 10.02
CA CYS A 53 -0.20 17.53 9.05
C CYS A 53 1.21 17.26 8.52
N GLN A 54 1.62 16.00 8.52
CA GLN A 54 2.91 15.55 8.04
C GLN A 54 2.70 14.51 6.94
N VAL A 55 3.53 14.60 5.91
CA VAL A 55 3.55 13.65 4.80
C VAL A 55 4.91 12.95 4.82
N TYR A 56 4.87 11.62 4.87
CA TYR A 56 6.04 10.77 4.94
C TYR A 56 6.11 9.82 3.76
N GLN A 57 7.34 9.46 3.39
CA GLN A 57 7.58 8.42 2.38
C GLN A 57 6.93 7.10 2.81
N GLY A 58 6.33 6.41 1.85
CA GLY A 58 5.69 5.12 2.06
C GLY A 58 5.71 4.29 0.79
N GLY A 59 4.84 3.28 0.73
CA GLY A 59 4.59 2.51 -0.48
C GLY A 59 5.63 1.46 -0.86
N LEU A 60 6.60 1.20 0.01
CA LEU A 60 7.46 0.01 -0.13
C LEU A 60 6.76 -1.21 0.46
N GLY A 61 6.89 -2.34 -0.23
CA GLY A 61 6.42 -3.65 0.24
C GLY A 61 7.51 -4.49 0.93
N LEU A 62 8.77 -4.10 0.76
CA LEU A 62 9.94 -4.62 1.48
C LEU A 62 10.44 -3.58 2.50
N PRO A 63 11.29 -3.97 3.47
CA PRO A 63 11.60 -3.14 4.64
C PRO A 63 12.13 -1.73 4.35
N ASP A 64 12.95 -1.58 3.32
CA ASP A 64 13.57 -0.32 2.93
C ASP A 64 13.94 -0.31 1.44
N ARG A 65 14.57 0.78 1.00
CA ARG A 65 14.99 1.00 -0.39
C ARG A 65 16.00 -0.04 -0.86
N ASP A 66 16.94 -0.43 -0.01
CA ASP A 66 18.13 -1.19 -0.41
C ASP A 66 17.76 -2.62 -0.82
N TYR A 67 16.67 -3.18 -0.27
CA TYR A 67 16.05 -4.43 -0.72
C TYR A 67 15.71 -4.46 -2.22
N TYR A 68 15.51 -3.31 -2.86
CA TYR A 68 15.17 -3.21 -4.28
C TYR A 68 16.37 -3.08 -5.20
N PHE A 69 17.56 -2.74 -4.68
CA PHE A 69 18.73 -2.42 -5.50
C PHE A 69 19.94 -3.31 -5.22
N ASP A 70 20.10 -3.80 -3.99
CA ASP A 70 21.29 -4.56 -3.63
C ASP A 70 21.22 -5.99 -4.16
N ASP A 71 22.31 -6.45 -4.77
CA ASP A 71 22.40 -7.80 -5.36
C ASP A 71 22.20 -8.89 -4.30
N ASP A 72 22.69 -8.67 -3.07
CA ASP A 72 22.56 -9.62 -1.96
C ASP A 72 21.14 -9.75 -1.38
N LYS A 73 20.15 -9.05 -1.97
CA LYS A 73 18.72 -9.10 -1.60
C LYS A 73 17.86 -9.79 -2.66
N GLU A 74 18.46 -10.37 -3.71
CA GLU A 74 17.73 -11.01 -4.81
C GLU A 74 16.80 -12.14 -4.32
N ASP A 75 17.29 -13.00 -3.43
CA ASP A 75 16.52 -14.09 -2.82
C ASP A 75 15.25 -13.57 -2.11
N LYS A 76 15.37 -12.44 -1.41
CA LYS A 76 14.24 -11.78 -0.72
C LYS A 76 13.25 -11.17 -1.69
N ARG A 77 13.72 -10.54 -2.78
CA ARG A 77 12.83 -10.02 -3.83
C ARG A 77 12.04 -11.14 -4.49
N ASP A 78 12.67 -12.28 -4.77
CA ASP A 78 11.99 -13.41 -5.40
C ASP A 78 11.01 -14.10 -4.46
N ALA A 79 11.38 -14.28 -3.19
CA ALA A 79 10.46 -14.75 -2.16
C ALA A 79 9.25 -13.81 -2.00
N TYR A 80 9.47 -12.49 -2.05
CA TYR A 80 8.41 -11.49 -1.98
C TYR A 80 7.44 -11.58 -3.16
N LYS A 81 7.93 -11.67 -4.41
CA LYS A 81 7.08 -11.88 -5.60
C LYS A 81 6.23 -13.15 -5.46
N LYS A 82 6.83 -14.26 -5.01
CA LYS A 82 6.12 -15.53 -4.78
C LYS A 82 5.06 -15.39 -3.69
N HIS A 83 5.38 -14.72 -2.59
CA HIS A 83 4.42 -14.47 -1.51
C HIS A 83 3.21 -13.67 -2.01
N VAL A 84 3.43 -12.56 -2.72
CA VAL A 84 2.34 -11.74 -3.29
C VAL A 84 1.50 -12.56 -4.27
N SER A 85 2.13 -13.33 -5.15
CA SER A 85 1.42 -14.21 -6.10
C SER A 85 0.56 -15.25 -5.39
N ASN A 86 1.08 -15.90 -4.33
CA ASN A 86 0.32 -16.87 -3.55
C ASN A 86 -0.88 -16.24 -2.85
N MET A 87 -0.71 -15.04 -2.25
CA MET A 87 -1.81 -14.33 -1.60
C MET A 87 -2.91 -13.95 -2.59
N LEU A 88 -2.55 -13.50 -3.80
CA LEU A 88 -3.52 -13.21 -4.86
C LEU A 88 -4.22 -14.47 -5.37
N CYS A 89 -3.51 -15.60 -5.48
CA CYS A 89 -4.10 -16.88 -5.86
C CYS A 89 -5.11 -17.37 -4.81
N LEU A 90 -4.77 -17.29 -3.53
CA LEU A 90 -5.69 -17.64 -2.43
C LEU A 90 -6.94 -16.75 -2.44
N LEU A 91 -6.78 -15.45 -2.72
CA LEU A 91 -7.90 -14.53 -2.86
C LEU A 91 -8.86 -14.94 -3.98
N GLN A 92 -8.33 -15.38 -5.13
CA GLN A 92 -9.13 -15.86 -6.26
C GLN A 92 -9.81 -17.22 -5.95
N ASN A 93 -9.09 -18.13 -5.29
CA ASN A 93 -9.56 -19.47 -4.97
C ASN A 93 -10.56 -19.51 -3.81
N ASN A 94 -10.58 -18.49 -2.94
CA ASN A 94 -11.59 -18.37 -1.87
C ASN A 94 -13.02 -18.14 -2.40
N GLY A 95 -13.20 -17.77 -3.68
CA GLY A 95 -14.51 -17.80 -4.36
C GLY A 95 -14.99 -19.20 -4.75
N ALA A 96 -14.13 -20.21 -4.68
CA ALA A 96 -14.37 -21.59 -5.11
C ALA A 96 -14.36 -22.62 -3.97
N ILE A 97 -14.35 -22.18 -2.71
CA ILE A 97 -14.45 -23.09 -1.55
C ILE A 97 -15.92 -23.50 -1.38
N GLN A 98 -16.37 -24.46 -2.20
CA GLN A 98 -17.38 -25.44 -1.79
C GLN A 98 -16.63 -26.53 -1.03
N ILE A 99 -16.72 -26.49 0.30
CA ILE A 99 -16.24 -27.59 1.14
C ILE A 99 -17.18 -28.77 0.84
N SER A 100 -16.62 -29.85 0.29
CA SER A 100 -17.30 -31.15 0.20
C SER A 100 -17.11 -31.93 1.49
#